data_AF-A0A383F477-F1
#
_entry.id   AF-A0A383F477-F1
#
_cell.length_a   1.000
_cell.length_b   1.000
_cell.length_c   1.000
_cell.angle_alpha   90.00
_cell.angle_beta   90.00
_cell.angle_gamma   90.00
#
_symmetry.space_group_name_H-M   'P 1'
#
loop_
_entity.id
_entity.type
_entity.pdbx_description
1 polymer ?
#
loop_
_entity_poly.entity_id
_entity_poly.type
_entity_poly.pdbx_seq_one_letter_code
_entity_poly.pdbx_strand_id
1 'polypeptide(L)'
;MRSNSNFTDFDFEGSNFSILIDTLAYNSYITAYNTNMAVNESFIDSATLRENVVSLARNIGYVPRSTKSSTATISFTVDVSSLDAPSVRLNAGLVALGAVQGGNYTFSIPENITVTPTSNGIASFNNISIFEGNYLT
;
A
#
# COMPACT_ATOMS: atom_id res chain seq x y z
N MET A 1 11.25 16.14 45.80
CA MET A 1 10.02 16.67 46.43
C MET A 1 9.90 16.39 47.94
N ARG A 2 10.70 15.49 48.53
CA ARG A 2 10.68 15.17 49.98
C ARG A 2 11.33 16.20 50.91
N SER A 3 11.68 17.39 50.41
CA SER A 3 12.51 18.38 51.12
C SER A 3 11.78 19.69 51.43
N ASN A 4 10.53 19.86 50.99
CA ASN A 4 9.76 21.07 51.30
C ASN A 4 8.94 20.83 52.57
N SER A 5 9.23 21.60 53.62
CA SER A 5 8.64 21.46 54.96
C SER A 5 7.22 22.04 55.10
N ASN A 6 6.68 22.70 54.06
CA ASN A 6 5.39 23.39 54.13
C ASN A 6 4.17 22.46 53.97
N PHE A 7 4.41 21.21 53.64
CA PHE A 7 3.38 20.20 53.50
C PHE A 7 3.90 18.99 54.29
N THR A 8 3.07 18.39 55.12
CA THR A 8 3.50 17.30 56.03
C THR A 8 2.63 16.06 55.89
N ASP A 9 1.51 16.15 55.16
CA ASP A 9 0.47 15.13 55.03
C ASP A 9 0.45 14.47 53.64
N PHE A 10 1.63 14.08 53.16
CA PHE A 10 1.80 13.50 51.83
C PHE A 10 2.51 12.14 51.80
N ASP A 11 2.80 11.56 52.95
CA ASP A 11 3.34 10.20 53.05
C ASP A 11 2.27 9.13 53.37
N PHE A 12 1.00 9.54 53.50
CA PHE A 12 -0.12 8.63 53.77
C PHE A 12 -0.83 8.22 52.48
N GLU A 13 -1.02 6.91 52.29
CA GLU A 13 -1.58 6.24 51.09
C GLU A 13 -3.08 6.52 50.81
N GLY A 14 -3.63 7.58 51.42
CA GLY A 14 -5.01 8.06 51.21
C GLY A 14 -5.16 9.58 51.27
N SER A 15 -4.06 10.33 51.39
CA SER A 15 -4.10 11.79 51.30
C SER A 15 -4.48 12.21 49.88
N ASN A 16 -5.35 13.22 49.74
CA ASN A 16 -5.74 13.77 48.43
C ASN A 16 -4.53 14.22 47.60
N PHE A 17 -3.43 14.57 48.27
CA PHE A 17 -2.16 14.90 47.61
C PHE A 17 -1.42 13.65 47.07
N SER A 18 -1.46 12.51 47.77
CA SER A 18 -0.87 11.25 47.29
C SER A 18 -1.54 10.80 45.99
N ILE A 19 -2.87 10.84 45.93
CA ILE A 19 -3.65 10.49 44.72
C ILE A 19 -3.28 11.41 43.55
N LEU A 20 -3.10 12.72 43.80
CA LEU A 20 -2.71 13.67 42.75
C LEU A 20 -1.28 13.40 42.27
N ILE A 21 -0.35 13.05 43.16
CA ILE A 21 1.01 12.64 42.78
C ILE A 21 0.98 11.34 41.96
N ASP A 22 0.15 10.37 42.32
CA ASP A 22 0.02 9.11 41.57
C ASP A 22 -0.55 9.35 40.17
N THR A 23 -1.56 10.21 40.03
CA THR A 23 -2.09 10.58 38.71
C THR A 23 -1.07 11.33 37.85
N LEU A 24 -0.28 12.23 38.44
CA LEU A 24 0.78 12.95 37.73
C LEU A 24 1.94 12.02 37.36
N ALA A 25 2.30 11.10 38.24
CA ALA A 25 3.31 10.07 37.99
C ALA A 25 2.86 9.14 36.87
N TYR A 26 1.58 8.74 36.86
CA TYR A 26 1.00 7.95 35.77
C TYR A 26 1.03 8.71 34.44
N ASN A 27 0.64 9.99 34.42
CA ASN A 27 0.72 10.82 33.21
C ASN A 27 2.17 10.97 32.72
N SER A 28 3.12 11.18 33.64
CA SER A 28 4.55 11.28 33.32
C SER A 28 5.09 9.96 32.78
N TYR A 29 4.66 8.81 33.33
CA TYR A 29 5.04 7.49 32.85
C TYR A 29 4.54 7.25 31.42
N ILE A 30 3.27 7.53 31.14
CA ILE A 30 2.71 7.40 29.78
C ILE A 30 3.43 8.34 28.80
N THR A 31 3.71 9.58 29.22
CA THR A 31 4.47 10.53 28.41
C THR A 31 5.90 10.06 28.14
N ALA A 32 6.59 9.52 29.16
CA ALA A 32 7.94 8.98 29.04
C ALA A 32 7.98 7.77 28.09
N TYR A 33 6.98 6.88 28.17
CA TYR A 33 6.85 5.76 27.24
C TYR A 33 6.61 6.23 25.80
N ASN A 34 5.66 7.16 25.61
CA ASN A 34 5.34 7.69 24.27
C ASN A 34 6.52 8.43 23.64
N THR A 35 7.25 9.22 24.43
CA THR A 35 8.45 9.93 23.96
C THR A 35 9.58 8.96 23.64
N ASN A 36 9.78 7.90 24.43
CA ASN A 36 10.76 6.87 24.11
C ASN A 36 10.43 6.15 22.79
N MET A 37 9.16 5.76 22.59
CA MET A 37 8.71 5.16 21.34
C MET A 37 8.90 6.12 20.15
N ALA A 38 8.55 7.39 20.30
CA ALA A 38 8.72 8.39 19.25
C ALA A 38 10.19 8.57 18.84
N VAL A 39 11.12 8.53 19.80
CA VAL A 39 12.56 8.59 19.51
C VAL A 39 13.02 7.33 18.77
N ASN A 40 12.61 6.14 19.20
CA ASN A 40 12.98 4.89 18.51
C ASN A 40 12.45 4.86 17.07
N GLU A 41 11.26 5.40 16.82
CA GLU A 41 10.68 5.50 15.47
C GLU A 41 11.34 6.57 14.59
N SER A 42 12.24 7.40 15.13
CA SER A 42 12.97 8.43 14.37
C SER A 42 14.27 7.94 13.74
N PHE A 43 14.75 6.74 14.10
CA PHE A 43 15.96 6.13 13.53
C PHE A 43 15.60 4.86 12.76
N ILE A 44 16.22 4.68 11.59
CA ILE A 44 15.86 3.59 10.66
C ILE A 44 16.12 2.19 11.26
N ASP A 45 17.14 2.06 12.11
CA ASP A 45 17.54 0.78 12.68
C ASP A 45 16.70 0.37 13.89
N SER A 46 16.03 1.32 14.55
CA SER A 46 15.18 1.07 15.73
C SER A 46 13.68 1.21 15.46
N ALA A 47 13.28 1.78 14.33
CA ALA A 47 11.88 1.92 13.96
C ALA A 47 11.24 0.54 13.72
N THR A 48 10.07 0.32 14.32
CA THR A 48 9.32 -0.92 14.23
C THR A 48 8.09 -0.77 13.34
N LEU A 49 7.50 0.43 13.29
CA LEU A 49 6.34 0.71 12.47
C LEU A 49 6.76 0.80 10.99
N ARG A 50 6.16 -0.04 10.13
CA ARG A 50 6.49 -0.10 8.69
C ARG A 50 6.41 1.28 8.04
N GLU A 51 5.42 2.10 8.36
CA GLU A 51 5.23 3.41 7.75
C GLU A 51 6.39 4.36 8.06
N ASN A 52 6.91 4.34 9.29
CA ASN A 52 8.06 5.14 9.70
C ASN A 52 9.33 4.65 9.03
N VAL A 53 9.60 3.34 9.02
CA VAL A 53 10.74 2.74 8.31
C VAL A 53 10.71 3.12 6.83
N VAL A 54 9.54 3.04 6.18
CA VAL A 54 9.36 3.43 4.78
C VAL A 54 9.63 4.93 4.60
N SER A 55 9.19 5.79 5.52
CA SER A 55 9.45 7.24 5.50
C SER A 55 10.94 7.57 5.63
N LEU A 56 11.62 6.92 6.58
CA LEU A 56 13.06 7.03 6.82
C LEU A 56 13.87 6.52 5.63
N ALA A 57 13.47 5.40 5.05
CA ALA A 57 14.09 4.85 3.85
C ALA A 57 14.00 5.81 2.65
N ARG A 58 12.89 6.57 2.51
CA ARG A 58 12.78 7.59 1.45
C ARG A 58 13.80 8.72 1.62
N ASN A 59 14.16 9.08 2.86
CA ASN A 59 15.16 10.12 3.12
C ASN A 59 16.55 9.75 2.58
N ILE A 60 16.91 8.47 2.63
CA ILE A 60 18.16 7.94 2.05
C ILE A 60 18.04 7.54 0.56
N GLY A 61 16.94 7.92 -0.10
CA GLY A 61 16.73 7.68 -1.53
C GLY A 61 16.20 6.27 -1.87
N TYR A 62 15.76 5.48 -0.89
CA TYR A 62 15.15 4.17 -1.14
C TYR A 62 13.63 4.22 -0.98
N VAL A 63 12.90 3.84 -2.03
CA VAL A 63 11.46 3.64 -1.97
C VAL A 63 11.18 2.14 -2.01
N PRO A 64 10.64 1.54 -0.93
CA PRO A 64 10.31 0.12 -0.95
C PRO A 64 9.23 -0.16 -1.99
N ARG A 65 9.35 -1.32 -2.64
CA ARG A 65 8.42 -1.72 -3.69
C ARG A 65 7.03 -1.96 -3.11
N SER A 66 6.01 -1.42 -3.78
CA SER A 66 4.61 -1.79 -3.54
C SER A 66 4.34 -3.21 -4.04
N THR A 67 3.19 -3.77 -3.65
CA THR A 67 2.67 -4.98 -4.27
C THR A 67 2.58 -4.78 -5.78
N LYS A 68 3.07 -5.75 -6.55
CA LYS A 68 3.00 -5.74 -8.02
C LYS A 68 1.86 -6.65 -8.45
N SER A 69 1.07 -6.19 -9.42
CA SER A 69 0.05 -7.01 -10.08
C SER A 69 0.67 -8.21 -10.78
N SER A 70 -0.04 -9.34 -10.82
CA SER A 70 0.32 -10.46 -11.68
C SER A 70 0.31 -10.01 -13.14
N THR A 71 1.27 -10.50 -13.92
CA THR A 71 1.42 -10.18 -15.35
C THR A 71 1.33 -11.46 -16.16
N ALA A 72 0.58 -11.43 -17.25
CA ALA A 72 0.53 -12.53 -18.21
C ALA A 72 0.72 -12.00 -19.63
N THR A 73 1.22 -12.86 -20.52
CA THR A 73 1.37 -12.55 -21.94
C THR A 73 0.40 -13.41 -22.73
N ILE A 74 -0.50 -12.77 -23.49
CA ILE A 74 -1.47 -13.47 -24.33
C ILE A 74 -1.27 -13.08 -25.80
N SER A 75 -1.61 -14.01 -26.69
CA SER A 75 -1.73 -13.76 -28.12
C SER A 75 -3.06 -14.32 -28.60
N PHE A 76 -3.82 -13.52 -29.34
CA PHE A 76 -5.10 -13.92 -29.89
C PHE A 76 -5.34 -13.29 -31.25
N THR A 77 -6.24 -13.88 -32.02
CA THR A 77 -6.61 -13.40 -33.35
C THR A 77 -8.09 -13.10 -33.41
N VAL A 78 -8.45 -12.01 -34.06
CA VAL A 78 -9.84 -11.62 -34.31
C VAL A 78 -10.07 -11.63 -35.81
N ASP A 79 -11.09 -12.37 -36.25
CA ASP A 79 -11.50 -12.39 -37.65
C ASP A 79 -12.50 -11.25 -37.90
N VAL A 80 -12.13 -10.33 -38.79
CA VAL A 80 -12.94 -9.19 -39.24
C VAL A 80 -13.17 -9.22 -40.75
N SER A 81 -13.00 -10.39 -41.38
CA SER A 81 -13.18 -10.61 -42.83
C SER A 81 -14.57 -10.21 -43.36
N SER A 82 -15.60 -10.21 -42.52
CA SER A 82 -16.96 -9.82 -42.89
C SER A 82 -17.26 -8.32 -42.80
N LEU A 83 -16.37 -7.53 -42.18
CA LEU A 83 -16.59 -6.09 -41.94
C LEU A 83 -15.69 -5.18 -42.80
N ASP A 84 -14.71 -5.71 -43.53
CA ASP A 84 -13.70 -4.94 -44.29
C ASP A 84 -13.10 -3.76 -43.48
N ALA A 85 -12.91 -3.96 -42.17
CA ALA A 85 -12.47 -2.91 -41.28
C ALA A 85 -10.98 -2.58 -41.53
N PRO A 86 -10.61 -1.31 -41.78
CA PRO A 86 -9.21 -0.93 -42.05
C PRO A 86 -8.30 -1.02 -40.82
N SER A 87 -8.87 -0.97 -39.61
CA SER A 87 -8.14 -1.06 -38.34
C SER A 87 -9.02 -1.63 -37.24
N VAL A 88 -8.45 -2.51 -36.41
CA VAL A 88 -9.10 -3.05 -35.21
C VAL A 88 -8.37 -2.53 -33.98
N ARG A 89 -9.12 -2.02 -33.01
CA ARG A 89 -8.57 -1.41 -31.79
C ARG A 89 -9.09 -2.15 -30.57
N LEU A 90 -8.16 -2.66 -29.77
CA LEU A 90 -8.40 -3.14 -28.42
C LEU A 90 -8.31 -1.94 -27.48
N ASN A 91 -9.42 -1.56 -26.86
CA ASN A 91 -9.45 -0.44 -25.92
C ASN A 91 -8.85 -0.84 -24.57
N ALA A 92 -8.23 0.13 -23.89
CA ALA A 92 -7.77 -0.05 -22.52
C ALA A 92 -8.94 -0.40 -21.60
N GLY A 93 -8.74 -1.34 -20.69
CA GLY A 93 -9.80 -1.87 -19.85
C GLY A 93 -9.66 -3.37 -19.61
N LEU A 94 -10.77 -3.98 -19.20
CA LEU A 94 -10.86 -5.39 -18.83
C LEU A 94 -10.88 -6.28 -20.08
N VAL A 95 -9.97 -7.25 -20.16
CA VAL A 95 -9.76 -8.06 -21.38
C VAL A 95 -9.85 -9.56 -21.12
N ALA A 96 -9.48 -10.05 -19.93
CA ALA A 96 -9.49 -11.47 -19.65
C ALA A 96 -9.88 -11.81 -18.21
N LEU A 97 -10.44 -13.01 -18.04
CA LEU A 97 -10.69 -13.63 -16.75
C LEU A 97 -9.80 -14.88 -16.64
N GLY A 98 -8.88 -14.88 -15.69
CA GLY A 98 -8.08 -16.04 -15.35
C GLY A 98 -8.79 -16.87 -14.29
N ALA A 99 -9.12 -18.11 -14.61
CA ALA A 99 -9.60 -19.07 -13.61
C ALA A 99 -8.38 -19.76 -12.97
N VAL A 100 -8.20 -19.56 -11.67
CA VAL A 100 -7.20 -20.28 -10.86
C VAL A 100 -7.96 -21.06 -9.79
N GLN A 101 -7.41 -22.18 -9.32
CA GLN A 101 -8.03 -23.00 -8.29
C GLN A 101 -8.26 -22.15 -7.01
N GLY A 102 -9.52 -21.78 -6.76
CA GLY A 102 -9.91 -20.93 -5.62
C GLY A 102 -10.40 -19.52 -5.96
N GLY A 103 -10.44 -19.11 -7.24
CA GLY A 103 -11.05 -17.83 -7.63
C GLY A 103 -10.87 -17.42 -9.09
N ASN A 104 -11.68 -16.46 -9.51
CA ASN A 104 -11.57 -15.80 -10.81
C ASN A 104 -10.84 -14.47 -10.63
N TYR A 105 -9.75 -14.29 -11.37
CA TYR A 105 -8.96 -13.07 -11.39
C TYR A 105 -9.19 -12.31 -12.69
N THR A 106 -9.32 -11.00 -12.57
CA THR A 106 -9.59 -10.12 -13.71
C THR A 106 -8.31 -9.48 -14.18
N PHE A 107 -8.09 -9.48 -15.50
CA PHE A 107 -6.94 -8.87 -16.14
C PHE A 107 -7.36 -7.72 -17.06
N SER A 108 -6.59 -6.64 -17.01
CA SER A 108 -6.79 -5.45 -17.80
C SER A 108 -5.52 -5.02 -18.56
N ILE A 109 -5.72 -4.21 -19.60
CA ILE A 109 -4.65 -3.60 -20.38
C ILE A 109 -4.64 -2.10 -20.10
N PRO A 110 -3.46 -1.50 -19.81
CA PRO A 110 -3.34 -0.09 -19.48
C PRO A 110 -3.46 0.83 -20.71
N GLU A 111 -3.16 0.31 -21.90
CA GLU A 111 -3.12 1.07 -23.14
C GLU A 111 -4.02 0.48 -24.22
N ASN A 112 -4.39 1.31 -25.18
CA ASN A 112 -5.09 0.85 -26.37
C ASN A 112 -4.10 0.30 -27.39
N ILE A 113 -4.45 -0.82 -28.01
CA ILE A 113 -3.60 -1.48 -29.01
C ILE A 113 -4.38 -1.52 -30.32
N THR A 114 -3.82 -0.91 -31.36
CA THR A 114 -4.43 -0.89 -32.70
C THR A 114 -3.64 -1.78 -33.64
N VAL A 115 -4.33 -2.67 -34.35
CA VAL A 115 -3.74 -3.58 -35.34
C VAL A 115 -4.51 -3.46 -36.65
N THR A 116 -3.77 -3.44 -37.76
CA THR A 116 -4.35 -3.52 -39.10
C THR A 116 -4.55 -4.98 -39.49
N PRO A 117 -5.75 -5.39 -39.95
CA PRO A 117 -5.99 -6.75 -40.41
C PRO A 117 -5.11 -7.11 -41.61
N THR A 118 -4.75 -8.38 -41.72
CA THR A 118 -4.07 -8.94 -42.90
C THR A 118 -5.04 -8.98 -44.09
N SER A 119 -4.56 -9.18 -45.33
CA SER A 119 -5.40 -9.32 -46.54
C SER A 119 -6.53 -10.37 -46.43
N ASN A 120 -6.40 -11.31 -45.49
CA ASN A 120 -7.39 -12.35 -45.21
C ASN A 120 -8.45 -11.92 -44.16
N GLY A 121 -8.45 -10.65 -43.74
CA GLY A 121 -9.37 -10.12 -42.73
C GLY A 121 -9.02 -10.51 -41.28
N ILE A 122 -7.85 -11.07 -41.02
CA ILE A 122 -7.44 -11.51 -39.67
C ILE A 122 -6.59 -10.41 -39.00
N ALA A 123 -7.05 -9.92 -37.85
CA ALA A 123 -6.29 -9.05 -36.97
C ALA A 123 -5.59 -9.87 -35.89
N SER A 124 -4.25 -9.86 -35.87
CA SER A 124 -3.44 -10.63 -34.92
C SER A 124 -2.89 -9.74 -33.81
N PHE A 125 -3.28 -10.03 -32.58
CA PHE A 125 -2.79 -9.40 -31.37
C PHE A 125 -1.74 -10.31 -30.73
N ASN A 126 -0.46 -10.01 -30.92
CA ASN A 126 0.64 -10.86 -30.47
C ASN A 126 1.38 -10.24 -29.29
N ASN A 127 1.76 -11.07 -28.33
CA ASN A 127 2.59 -10.72 -27.18
C ASN A 127 2.06 -9.54 -26.34
N ILE A 128 0.75 -9.50 -26.12
CA ILE A 128 0.15 -8.46 -25.27
C ILE A 128 0.37 -8.79 -23.81
N SER A 129 0.98 -7.87 -23.07
CA SER A 129 1.06 -7.93 -21.60
C SER A 129 -0.24 -7.44 -20.97
N ILE A 130 -0.90 -8.34 -20.23
CA ILE A 130 -2.07 -8.05 -19.42
C ILE A 130 -1.69 -8.03 -17.95
N PHE A 131 -2.32 -7.15 -17.17
CA PHE A 131 -2.05 -6.97 -15.75
C PHE A 131 -3.28 -7.28 -14.93
N GLU A 132 -3.08 -7.96 -13.80
CA GLU A 132 -4.16 -8.23 -12.86
C GLU A 132 -4.66 -6.94 -12.21
N GLY A 133 -5.99 -6.82 -12.12
CA GLY A 133 -6.67 -5.72 -11.48
C GLY A 133 -7.64 -5.00 -12.40
N ASN A 134 -8.41 -4.09 -11.80
CA ASN A 134 -9.31 -3.23 -12.56
C ASN A 134 -8.57 -1.98 -13.05
N TYR A 135 -8.84 -1.58 -14.29
CA TYR A 135 -8.31 -0.33 -14.82
C TYR A 135 -9.08 0.85 -14.20
N LEU A 136 -8.35 1.78 -13.59
CA LEU A 136 -8.92 3.00 -13.01
C LEU A 136 -8.41 4.22 -13.78
N THR A 137 -9.34 5.07 -14.22
CA THR A 137 -9.07 6.34 -14.94
C THR A 137 -8.92 7.50 -13.98
#